data_AF-A0A1F3Z541-F1
#
_entry.id   AF-A0A1F3Z541-F1
#
_cell.length_a   1.000
_cell.length_b   1.000
_cell.length_c   1.000
_cell.angle_alpha   90.00
_cell.angle_beta   90.00
_cell.angle_gamma   90.00
#
_symmetry.space_group_name_H-M   'P 1'
#
loop_
_entity.id
_entity.type
_entity.pdbx_description
1 polymer ?
#
loop_
_entity_poly.entity_id
_entity_poly.type
_entity_poly.pdbx_seq_one_letter_code
_entity_poly.pdbx_strand_id
1 'polypeptide(L)'
;MGNPEVLFESRAKAPVATEQGPHDAAPMIASLEARLKANPDDAAGWFTLARSYTATGRYADSARAFARLSELVPEDARLLADYADVLAMAQGQNLQGKPLELINRALTLNPDNEKALNLAASAAYQRKDFALAASYWRHLLKLLPPDADAARNITAAADEADRLAASSGGQE
;
A
#
# COMPACT_ATOMS: atom_id res chain seq x y z
N MET A 1 2.92 43.40 -56.29
CA MET A 1 4.38 43.61 -56.42
C MET A 1 4.79 44.47 -55.24
N GLY A 2 5.68 44.12 -54.32
CA GLY A 2 6.53 42.94 -54.18
C GLY A 2 6.95 42.84 -52.71
N ASN A 3 7.23 41.61 -52.28
CA ASN A 3 8.06 41.37 -51.10
C ASN A 3 9.53 41.54 -51.52
N PRO A 4 10.45 41.89 -50.62
CA PRO A 4 11.19 40.79 -49.97
C PRO A 4 11.61 41.04 -48.51
N GLU A 5 11.95 39.91 -47.89
CA GLU A 5 12.35 39.64 -46.51
C GLU A 5 13.61 40.38 -46.01
N VAL A 6 13.65 40.61 -44.69
CA VAL A 6 14.84 40.45 -43.82
C VAL A 6 14.36 40.19 -42.38
N LEU A 7 14.53 38.95 -41.86
CA LEU A 7 15.63 38.43 -41.02
C LEU A 7 15.44 38.70 -39.50
N PHE A 8 15.33 37.58 -38.74
CA PHE A 8 15.73 37.28 -37.34
C PHE A 8 15.41 38.34 -36.26
N GLU A 9 14.80 38.06 -35.11
CA GLU A 9 15.15 37.13 -34.03
C GLU A 9 14.25 37.61 -32.85
N SER A 10 13.48 36.80 -32.13
CA SER A 10 13.91 36.23 -30.84
C SER A 10 12.66 35.98 -29.98
N ARG A 11 12.40 34.69 -29.73
CA ARG A 11 12.22 34.11 -28.39
C ARG A 11 11.31 34.84 -27.39
N ALA A 12 10.10 34.32 -27.22
CA ALA A 12 9.68 33.69 -25.95
C ALA A 12 8.24 33.17 -26.08
N LYS A 13 8.07 31.91 -26.52
CA LYS A 13 6.93 31.13 -26.03
C LYS A 13 7.29 30.71 -24.62
N ALA A 14 6.75 31.41 -23.63
CA ALA A 14 6.63 30.84 -22.30
C ALA A 14 5.84 29.52 -22.45
N PRO A 15 6.34 28.36 -22.02
CA PRO A 15 5.47 27.22 -21.88
C PRO A 15 4.48 27.57 -20.76
N VAL A 16 3.22 27.69 -21.14
CA VAL A 16 2.06 27.61 -20.25
C VAL A 16 2.34 26.46 -19.28
N ALA A 17 2.31 26.75 -18.00
CA ALA A 17 2.39 25.77 -16.94
C ALA A 17 1.31 24.72 -17.18
N THR A 18 1.74 23.53 -17.62
CA THR A 18 0.84 22.41 -17.84
C THR A 18 0.29 21.99 -16.49
N GLU A 19 -1.02 22.18 -16.34
CA GLU A 19 -1.85 21.61 -15.30
C GLU A 19 -1.48 20.13 -15.13
N GLN A 20 -0.93 19.75 -13.98
CA GLN A 20 -0.53 18.39 -13.70
C GLN A 20 -1.79 17.49 -13.54
N GLY A 21 -2.33 16.99 -14.65
CA GLY A 21 -3.09 15.74 -14.67
C GLY A 21 -2.21 14.53 -14.33
N PRO A 22 -2.69 13.29 -14.45
CA PRO A 22 -1.85 12.08 -14.32
C PRO A 22 -0.87 11.98 -15.51
N HIS A 23 0.09 12.90 -15.58
CA HIS A 23 1.13 12.96 -16.60
C HIS A 23 2.11 11.82 -16.36
N ASP A 24 1.90 10.75 -17.11
CA ASP A 24 2.88 9.73 -17.47
C ASP A 24 3.69 9.19 -16.27
N ALA A 25 3.01 8.43 -15.40
CA ALA A 25 3.70 7.66 -14.37
C ALA A 25 4.73 6.67 -14.96
N ALA A 26 4.50 6.20 -16.20
CA ALA A 26 5.36 5.24 -16.89
C ALA A 26 6.82 5.71 -17.10
N PRO A 27 7.12 6.88 -17.70
CA PRO A 27 8.49 7.37 -17.83
C PRO A 27 9.16 7.66 -16.49
N MET A 28 8.42 8.12 -15.48
CA MET A 28 8.96 8.31 -14.13
C MET A 28 9.37 6.98 -13.49
N ILE A 29 8.51 5.96 -13.60
CA ILE A 29 8.81 4.60 -13.15
C ILE A 29 10.04 4.05 -13.87
N ALA A 30 10.11 4.16 -15.20
CA ALA A 30 11.25 3.67 -15.98
C ALA A 30 12.57 4.35 -15.58
N SER A 31 12.54 5.66 -15.29
CA SER A 31 13.70 6.40 -14.79
C SER A 31 14.13 5.91 -13.40
N LEU A 32 13.17 5.67 -12.50
CA LEU A 32 13.43 5.11 -11.17
C LEU A 32 14.04 3.70 -11.26
N GLU A 33 13.52 2.83 -12.13
CA GLU A 33 14.07 1.49 -12.36
C GLU A 33 15.52 1.54 -12.85
N ALA A 34 15.82 2.40 -13.82
CA ALA A 34 17.18 2.56 -14.34
C ALA A 34 18.15 3.04 -13.25
N ARG A 35 17.73 4.00 -12.43
CA ARG A 35 18.51 4.49 -11.28
C ARG A 35 18.75 3.40 -10.25
N LEU A 36 17.72 2.64 -9.88
CA LEU A 36 17.81 1.59 -8.86
C LEU A 36 18.61 0.38 -9.32
N LYS A 37 18.67 0.15 -10.63
CA LYS A 37 19.60 -0.83 -11.20
C LYS A 37 21.07 -0.42 -11.02
N ALA A 38 21.37 0.88 -11.10
CA ALA A 38 22.70 1.41 -10.85
C ALA A 38 23.03 1.51 -9.34
N ASN A 39 22.02 1.81 -8.53
CA ASN A 39 22.13 2.01 -7.08
C ASN A 39 21.16 1.09 -6.32
N PRO A 40 21.48 -0.21 -6.18
CA PRO A 40 20.55 -1.20 -5.62
C PRO A 40 20.32 -1.06 -4.11
N ASP A 41 21.13 -0.28 -3.41
CA ASP A 41 21.03 -0.09 -1.95
C ASP A 41 20.21 1.16 -1.57
N ASP A 42 19.61 1.85 -2.54
CA ASP A 42 18.78 3.04 -2.33
C ASP A 42 17.37 2.66 -1.84
N ALA A 43 17.24 2.42 -0.53
CA ALA A 43 15.98 2.07 0.12
C ALA A 43 14.86 3.11 -0.15
N ALA A 44 15.18 4.40 -0.13
CA ALA A 44 14.19 5.45 -0.39
C ALA A 44 13.68 5.41 -1.84
N GLY A 45 14.56 5.13 -2.79
CA GLY A 45 14.19 4.92 -4.18
C GLY A 45 13.33 3.67 -4.37
N TRP A 46 13.67 2.54 -3.74
CA TRP A 46 12.84 1.33 -3.78
C TRP A 46 11.44 1.54 -3.20
N PHE A 47 11.33 2.28 -2.09
CA PHE A 47 10.04 2.65 -1.51
C PHE A 47 9.21 3.50 -2.48
N THR A 48 9.84 4.49 -3.12
CA THR A 48 9.18 5.34 -4.12
C THR A 48 8.68 4.51 -5.30
N LEU A 49 9.53 3.62 -5.84
CA LEU A 49 9.16 2.73 -6.95
C LEU A 49 7.99 1.82 -6.58
N ALA A 50 8.00 1.22 -5.39
CA ALA A 50 6.92 0.36 -4.92
C ALA A 50 5.59 1.14 -4.80
N ARG A 51 5.62 2.34 -4.23
CA ARG A 51 4.43 3.20 -4.16
C ARG A 51 3.92 3.62 -5.54
N SER A 52 4.81 3.95 -6.49
CA SER A 52 4.44 4.26 -7.86
C SER A 52 3.77 3.06 -8.56
N TYR A 53 4.27 1.85 -8.33
CA TYR A 53 3.64 0.64 -8.84
C TYR A 53 2.28 0.37 -8.22
N THR A 54 2.15 0.59 -6.91
CA THR A 54 0.86 0.46 -6.21
C THR A 54 -0.17 1.45 -6.76
N ALA A 55 0.22 2.72 -6.95
CA ALA A 55 -0.65 3.77 -7.49
C ALA A 55 -1.10 3.52 -8.93
N THR A 56 -0.33 2.74 -9.71
CA THR A 56 -0.65 2.38 -11.10
C THR A 56 -1.29 1.00 -11.22
N GLY A 57 -1.65 0.36 -10.11
CA GLY A 57 -2.28 -0.97 -10.08
C GLY A 57 -1.35 -2.13 -10.45
N ARG A 58 -0.04 -1.87 -10.60
CA ARG A 58 0.99 -2.89 -10.88
C ARG A 58 1.43 -3.58 -9.59
N TYR A 59 0.51 -4.26 -8.91
CA TYR A 59 0.74 -4.82 -7.58
C TYR A 59 1.87 -5.87 -7.56
N ALA A 60 2.02 -6.69 -8.60
CA ALA A 60 3.09 -7.68 -8.67
C ALA A 60 4.49 -7.02 -8.72
N ASP A 61 4.64 -5.94 -9.49
CA ASP A 61 5.90 -5.19 -9.56
C ASP A 61 6.16 -4.42 -8.26
N SER A 62 5.11 -3.86 -7.66
CA SER A 62 5.20 -3.24 -6.34
C SER A 62 5.68 -4.22 -5.27
N ALA A 63 5.13 -5.44 -5.25
CA ALA A 63 5.54 -6.48 -4.31
C ALA A 63 7.03 -6.86 -4.48
N ARG A 64 7.56 -6.85 -5.71
CA ARG A 64 9.00 -7.09 -5.96
C ARG A 64 9.87 -5.94 -5.45
N ALA A 65 9.43 -4.69 -5.63
CA ALA A 65 10.14 -3.53 -5.10
C ALA A 65 10.12 -3.51 -3.56
N PHE A 66 8.98 -3.81 -2.93
CA PHE A 66 8.88 -3.99 -1.49
C PHE A 66 9.73 -5.15 -0.98
N ALA A 67 9.85 -6.26 -1.72
CA ALA A 67 10.73 -7.36 -1.35
C ALA A 67 12.19 -6.90 -1.23
N ARG A 68 12.72 -6.19 -2.24
CA ARG A 68 14.08 -5.61 -2.16
C ARG A 68 14.21 -4.63 -1.02
N LEU A 69 13.21 -3.77 -0.83
CA LEU A 69 13.22 -2.82 0.27
C LEU A 69 13.24 -3.51 1.64
N SER A 70 12.52 -4.62 1.81
CA SER A 70 12.49 -5.40 3.05
C SER A 70 13.80 -6.14 3.34
N GLU A 71 14.67 -6.34 2.35
CA GLU A 71 16.03 -6.84 2.56
C GLU A 71 16.97 -5.75 3.07
N LEU A 72 16.78 -4.50 2.62
CA LEU A 72 17.56 -3.34 3.05
C LEU A 72 17.12 -2.82 4.43
N VAL A 73 15.82 -2.88 4.71
CA VAL A 73 15.20 -2.38 5.95
C VAL A 73 14.27 -3.46 6.53
N PRO A 74 14.84 -4.52 7.12
CA PRO A 74 14.08 -5.71 7.52
C PRO A 74 13.16 -5.52 8.73
N GLU A 75 13.39 -4.50 9.56
CA GLU A 75 12.73 -4.33 10.86
C GLU A 75 11.87 -3.06 10.94
N ASP A 76 11.25 -2.65 9.84
CA ASP A 76 10.21 -1.60 9.87
C ASP A 76 8.81 -2.23 9.74
N ALA A 77 8.04 -2.14 10.82
CA ALA A 77 6.68 -2.69 10.90
C ALA A 77 5.73 -2.11 9.84
N ARG A 78 5.87 -0.82 9.51
CA ARG A 78 5.01 -0.15 8.51
C ARG A 78 5.33 -0.66 7.11
N LEU A 79 6.61 -0.78 6.80
CA LEU A 79 7.08 -1.34 5.54
C LEU A 79 6.61 -2.78 5.35
N LEU A 80 6.71 -3.62 6.39
CA LEU A 80 6.22 -4.99 6.33
C LEU A 80 4.70 -5.06 6.13
N ALA A 81 3.94 -4.17 6.77
CA ALA A 81 2.50 -4.08 6.59
C ALA A 81 2.11 -3.60 5.17
N ASP A 82 2.80 -2.59 4.62
CA ASP A 82 2.61 -2.14 3.24
C ASP A 82 2.98 -3.23 2.22
N TYR A 83 4.06 -3.97 2.48
CA TYR A 83 4.44 -5.09 1.64
C TYR A 83 3.38 -6.20 1.66
N ALA A 84 2.87 -6.56 2.84
CA ALA A 84 1.83 -7.57 2.96
C ALA A 84 0.55 -7.19 2.19
N ASP A 85 0.11 -5.94 2.33
CA ASP A 85 -1.07 -5.38 1.66
C ASP A 85 -0.96 -5.53 0.14
N VAL A 86 0.13 -5.00 -0.44
CA VAL A 86 0.38 -5.08 -1.88
C VAL A 86 0.54 -6.52 -2.36
N LEU A 87 1.22 -7.37 -1.59
CA LEU A 87 1.41 -8.76 -1.96
C LEU A 87 0.07 -9.51 -1.97
N ALA A 88 -0.83 -9.22 -1.03
CA ALA A 88 -2.18 -9.76 -1.03
C ALA A 88 -2.97 -9.28 -2.25
N MET A 89 -2.87 -8.00 -2.61
CA MET A 89 -3.50 -7.46 -3.83
C MET A 89 -2.98 -8.14 -5.10
N ALA A 90 -1.66 -8.39 -5.19
CA ALA A 90 -1.06 -9.16 -6.28
C ALA A 90 -1.54 -10.62 -6.34
N GLN A 91 -2.03 -11.16 -5.21
CA GLN A 91 -2.58 -12.51 -5.07
C GLN A 91 -4.12 -12.55 -5.12
N GLY A 92 -4.78 -11.49 -5.61
CA GLY A 92 -6.24 -11.44 -5.70
C GLY A 92 -6.91 -11.24 -4.34
N GLN A 93 -6.35 -10.37 -3.50
CA GLN A 93 -6.79 -10.08 -2.13
C GLN A 93 -6.64 -11.25 -1.15
N ASN A 94 -5.85 -12.26 -1.49
CA ASN A 94 -5.56 -13.38 -0.60
C ASN A 94 -4.50 -12.97 0.43
N LEU A 95 -4.85 -12.97 1.72
CA LEU A 95 -3.93 -12.63 2.80
C LEU A 95 -3.18 -13.85 3.35
N GLN A 96 -3.43 -15.05 2.82
CA GLN A 96 -2.83 -16.29 3.29
C GLN A 96 -1.41 -16.50 2.75
N GLY A 97 -0.60 -17.28 3.49
CA GLY A 97 0.79 -17.55 3.13
C GLY A 97 1.69 -16.36 3.46
N LYS A 98 2.44 -15.88 2.47
CA LYS A 98 3.48 -14.86 2.70
C LYS A 98 2.96 -13.52 3.24
N PRO A 99 1.80 -12.97 2.80
CA PRO A 99 1.22 -11.77 3.42
C PRO A 99 0.98 -11.94 4.91
N LEU A 100 0.40 -13.07 5.36
CA LEU A 100 0.18 -13.35 6.78
C LEU A 100 1.48 -13.42 7.58
N GLU A 101 2.55 -14.01 7.04
CA GLU A 101 3.87 -14.01 7.69
C GLU A 101 4.39 -12.59 7.92
N LEU A 102 4.25 -11.72 6.90
CA LEU A 102 4.68 -10.32 6.97
C LEU A 102 3.83 -9.52 7.97
N ILE A 103 2.52 -9.73 7.99
CA ILE A 103 1.59 -9.12 8.95
C ILE A 103 1.97 -9.50 10.38
N ASN A 104 2.18 -10.80 10.64
CA ASN A 104 2.56 -11.29 11.96
C ASN A 104 3.90 -10.70 12.40
N ARG A 105 4.88 -10.61 11.48
CA ARG A 105 6.17 -9.98 11.78
C ARG A 105 6.01 -8.47 12.08
N ALA A 106 5.17 -7.76 11.34
CA ALA A 106 4.86 -6.37 11.59
C ALA A 106 4.25 -6.15 12.97
N LEU A 107 3.30 -7.00 13.38
CA LEU A 107 2.68 -6.96 14.71
C LEU A 107 3.64 -7.35 15.83
N THR A 108 4.59 -8.24 15.59
CA THR A 108 5.66 -8.54 16.55
C THR A 108 6.56 -7.32 16.79
N LEU A 109 6.87 -6.55 15.74
CA LEU A 109 7.71 -5.35 15.85
C LEU A 109 6.94 -4.16 16.43
N ASN A 110 5.68 -4.00 16.05
CA ASN A 110 4.78 -2.99 16.57
C ASN A 110 3.36 -3.55 16.69
N PRO A 111 2.92 -3.95 17.89
CA PRO A 111 1.58 -4.48 18.15
C PRO A 111 0.45 -3.50 17.82
N ASP A 112 0.75 -2.20 17.83
CA ASP A 112 -0.21 -1.12 17.58
C ASP A 112 -0.12 -0.61 16.13
N ASN A 113 0.52 -1.35 15.21
CA ASN A 113 0.54 -0.97 13.81
C ASN A 113 -0.86 -1.10 13.20
N GLU A 114 -1.51 0.04 12.96
CA GLU A 114 -2.90 0.12 12.52
C GLU A 114 -3.19 -0.69 11.25
N LYS A 115 -2.32 -0.58 10.24
CA LYS A 115 -2.47 -1.32 8.98
C LYS A 115 -2.30 -2.82 9.22
N ALA A 116 -1.29 -3.24 9.97
CA ALA A 116 -1.07 -4.65 10.26
C ALA A 116 -2.23 -5.26 11.05
N LEU A 117 -2.81 -4.53 12.01
CA LEU A 117 -4.01 -4.95 12.74
C LEU A 117 -5.20 -5.15 11.80
N ASN A 118 -5.45 -4.19 10.90
CA ASN A 118 -6.54 -4.31 9.94
C ASN A 118 -6.36 -5.49 8.97
N LEU A 119 -5.14 -5.71 8.49
CA LEU A 119 -4.80 -6.84 7.61
C LEU A 119 -4.90 -8.18 8.36
N ALA A 120 -4.45 -8.24 9.62
CA ALA A 120 -4.56 -9.44 10.46
C ALA A 120 -6.02 -9.81 10.71
N ALA A 121 -6.87 -8.83 11.01
CA ALA A 121 -8.31 -9.02 11.15
C ALA A 121 -8.92 -9.58 9.86
N SER A 122 -8.57 -8.99 8.72
CA SER A 122 -9.04 -9.43 7.40
C SER A 122 -8.58 -10.85 7.06
N ALA A 123 -7.33 -11.22 7.40
CA ALA A 123 -6.79 -12.56 7.21
C ALA A 123 -7.50 -13.60 8.10
N ALA A 124 -7.74 -13.27 9.37
CA ALA A 124 -8.52 -14.10 10.27
C ALA A 124 -9.96 -14.29 9.77
N TYR A 125 -10.59 -13.23 9.25
CA TYR A 125 -11.93 -13.29 8.67
C TYR A 125 -11.99 -14.20 7.43
N GLN A 126 -11.00 -14.13 6.53
CA GLN A 126 -10.90 -15.03 5.37
C GLN A 126 -10.80 -16.50 5.77
N ARG A 127 -10.16 -16.77 6.92
CA ARG A 127 -10.05 -18.12 7.51
C ARG A 127 -11.28 -18.55 8.31
N LYS A 128 -12.31 -17.71 8.40
CA LYS A 128 -13.50 -17.88 9.27
C LYS A 128 -13.17 -17.93 10.76
N ASP A 129 -12.01 -17.43 11.15
CA ASP A 129 -11.64 -17.24 12.55
C ASP A 129 -12.20 -15.90 13.04
N PHE A 130 -13.52 -15.84 13.13
CA PHE A 130 -14.25 -14.59 13.35
C PHE A 130 -13.98 -14.00 14.75
N ALA A 131 -13.74 -14.84 15.75
CA ALA A 131 -13.37 -14.39 17.09
C ALA A 131 -12.02 -13.66 17.07
N LEU A 132 -11.02 -14.22 16.37
CA LEU A 132 -9.73 -13.57 16.21
C LEU A 132 -9.84 -12.29 15.37
N ALA A 133 -10.62 -12.30 14.30
CA ALA A 133 -10.85 -11.11 13.48
C ALA A 133 -11.43 -9.94 14.29
N ALA A 134 -12.49 -10.19 15.08
CA ALA A 134 -13.09 -9.19 15.95
C ALA A 134 -12.09 -8.65 16.98
N SER A 135 -11.21 -9.50 17.51
CA SER A 135 -10.20 -9.08 18.48
C SER A 135 -9.20 -8.06 17.90
N TYR A 136 -8.73 -8.28 16.67
CA TYR A 136 -7.81 -7.35 16.00
C TYR A 136 -8.47 -6.02 15.65
N TRP A 137 -9.71 -6.03 15.13
CA TRP A 137 -10.44 -4.80 14.87
C TRP A 137 -10.76 -4.02 16.14
N ARG A 138 -11.11 -4.70 17.24
CA ARG A 138 -11.29 -4.04 18.55
C ARG A 138 -10.01 -3.45 19.10
N HIS A 139 -8.86 -4.08 18.85
CA HIS A 139 -7.57 -3.47 19.18
C HIS A 139 -7.39 -2.19 18.35
N LEU A 140 -7.55 -2.26 17.04
CA LEU A 140 -7.44 -1.11 16.14
C LEU A 140 -8.35 0.06 16.56
N LEU A 141 -9.59 -0.22 16.97
CA LEU A 141 -10.52 0.82 17.44
C LEU A 141 -10.04 1.57 18.69
N LYS A 142 -9.21 0.96 19.55
CA LYS A 142 -8.64 1.64 20.72
C LYS A 142 -7.56 2.65 20.34
N LEU A 143 -6.98 2.50 19.15
CA LEU A 143 -5.91 3.37 18.64
C LEU A 143 -6.47 4.55 17.83
N LEU A 144 -7.66 4.38 17.25
CA LEU A 144 -8.29 5.39 16.42
C LEU A 144 -9.00 6.46 17.27
N PRO A 145 -9.02 7.72 16.81
CA PRO A 145 -9.82 8.73 17.44
C PRO A 145 -11.32 8.40 17.27
N PRO A 146 -12.15 8.68 18.28
CA PRO A 146 -13.54 8.23 18.33
C PRO A 146 -14.44 8.83 17.23
N ASP A 147 -14.02 9.94 16.63
CA ASP A 147 -14.70 10.65 15.55
C ASP A 147 -14.20 10.29 14.15
N ALA A 148 -13.22 9.37 14.02
CA ALA A 148 -12.76 8.91 12.72
C ALA A 148 -13.85 8.16 11.96
N ASP A 149 -14.08 8.51 10.69
CA ASP A 149 -14.96 7.74 9.80
C ASP A 149 -14.52 6.28 9.67
N ALA A 150 -13.20 6.02 9.71
CA ALA A 150 -12.64 4.68 9.73
C ALA A 150 -13.16 3.84 10.93
N ALA A 151 -13.34 4.47 12.10
CA ALA A 151 -13.80 3.78 13.31
C ALA A 151 -15.22 3.23 13.14
N ARG A 152 -16.10 3.90 12.39
CA ARG A 152 -17.46 3.39 12.11
C ARG A 152 -17.42 2.09 11.31
N ASN A 153 -16.62 2.07 10.24
CA ASN A 153 -16.50 0.90 9.37
C ASN A 153 -15.87 -0.29 10.12
N ILE A 154 -14.84 -0.03 10.92
CA ILE A 154 -14.16 -1.07 11.72
C ILE A 154 -15.07 -1.59 12.84
N THR A 155 -15.89 -0.73 13.45
CA THR A 155 -16.89 -1.15 14.46
C THR A 155 -17.91 -2.11 13.83
N ALA A 156 -18.47 -1.74 12.67
CA ALA A 156 -19.40 -2.62 11.96
C ALA A 156 -18.78 -3.97 11.57
N ALA A 157 -17.51 -3.97 11.14
CA ALA A 157 -16.77 -5.20 10.82
C ALA A 157 -16.54 -6.07 12.07
N ALA A 158 -16.17 -5.47 13.20
CA ALA A 158 -16.00 -6.19 14.47
C ALA A 158 -17.32 -6.81 14.94
N ASP A 159 -18.41 -6.04 14.96
CA ASP A 159 -19.73 -6.51 15.38
C ASP A 159 -20.27 -7.64 14.48
N GLU A 160 -20.02 -7.59 13.18
CA GLU A 160 -20.34 -8.68 12.26
C GLU A 160 -19.53 -9.94 12.58
N ALA A 161 -18.23 -9.82 12.79
CA ALA A 161 -17.40 -10.96 13.16
C ALA A 161 -17.79 -11.57 14.51
N ASP A 162 -18.17 -10.77 15.52
CA ASP A 162 -18.68 -11.29 16.78
C ASP A 162 -19.99 -12.10 16.58
N ARG A 163 -20.91 -11.60 15.73
CA ARG A 163 -22.15 -12.32 15.41
C ARG A 163 -21.88 -13.65 14.70
N LEU A 164 -20.94 -13.67 13.77
CA LEU A 164 -20.53 -14.89 13.05
C LEU A 164 -19.79 -15.89 13.96
N ALA A 165 -19.01 -15.39 14.92
CA ALA A 165 -18.37 -16.24 15.93
C ALA A 165 -19.42 -16.91 16.84
N ALA A 166 -20.42 -16.15 17.29
CA ALA A 166 -21.50 -16.66 18.15
C ALA A 166 -22.38 -17.70 17.44
N SER A 167 -22.66 -17.53 16.14
CA SER A 167 -23.45 -18.49 15.36
C SER A 167 -22.70 -19.79 15.07
N SER A 168 -21.36 -19.73 15.00
CA SER A 168 -20.51 -20.90 14.77
C SER A 168 -20.31 -21.74 16.03
N GLY A 169 -20.32 -21.14 17.23
CA GLY A 169 -20.22 -21.84 18.51
C GLY A 169 -21.56 -22.30 19.12
N GLY A 170 -22.69 -21.93 18.52
CA GLY A 170 -24.03 -22.35 18.97
C GLY A 170 -24.59 -23.59 18.27
N GLN A 171 -23.81 -24.24 17.40
CA GLN A 171 -24.21 -25.45 16.65
C GLN A 171 -23.52 -26.73 17.14
N GLU A 172 -23.03 -26.76 18.38
CA GLU A 172 -22.42 -27.94 19.02
C GLU A 172 -23.34 -28.55 20.10
#